data_AF-A0AAQ2WY20-F1
#
_entry.id   AF-A0AAQ2WY20-F1
#
_cell.length_a   1.000
_cell.length_b   1.000
_cell.length_c   1.000
_cell.angle_alpha   90.00
_cell.angle_beta   90.00
_cell.angle_gamma   90.00
#
_symmetry.space_group_name_H-M   'P 1'
#
loop_
_entity.id
_entity.type
_entity.pdbx_description
1 polymer ?
#
loop_
_entity_poly.entity_id
_entity_poly.type
_entity_poly.pdbx_seq_one_letter_code
_entity_poly.pdbx_strand_id
1 'polypeptide(L)'
;MRVFQFMILLLALLFCCCDDVEYNDDASFDHTFEYFDGSDFDIGLDFDYRLLEGLAINFKLSEEEKIAVRFLRRALTDPMIAKDVPNVSTYSDDEFYEFLFILNADRTKEAVADIVMTLRVRDEILEIIRADSKIYDFKDRLITKEKEYLKNLKVACSSDRGYEGTYLSLISSDNSFIFGALRNQIYYDFMNVNFSLGKLDQT
;
A
#
# COMPACT_ATOMS: atom_id res chain seq x y z
N MET A 1 30.70 39.81 5.78
CA MET A 1 29.47 40.00 5.00
C MET A 1 29.55 39.62 3.51
N ARG A 2 30.70 39.17 2.96
CA ARG A 2 30.76 38.76 1.54
C ARG A 2 30.41 37.28 1.29
N VAL A 3 30.55 36.41 2.30
CA VAL A 3 30.24 34.97 2.18
C VAL A 3 28.73 34.69 2.13
N PHE A 4 27.91 35.48 2.84
CA PHE A 4 26.45 35.36 2.81
C PHE A 4 25.84 35.76 1.45
N GLN A 5 26.44 36.72 0.73
CA GLN A 5 25.98 37.09 -0.61
C GLN A 5 26.26 35.99 -1.66
N PHE A 6 27.38 35.26 -1.54
CA PHE A 6 27.65 34.12 -2.42
C PHE A 6 26.72 32.94 -2.15
N MET A 7 26.33 32.69 -0.89
CA MET A 7 25.38 31.62 -0.55
C MET A 7 23.96 31.91 -1.06
N ILE A 8 23.52 33.18 -1.01
CA ILE A 8 22.21 33.58 -1.54
C ILE A 8 22.19 33.49 -3.09
N LEU A 9 23.30 33.81 -3.76
CA LEU A 9 23.41 33.64 -5.21
C LEU A 9 23.46 32.15 -5.63
N LEU A 10 24.09 31.28 -4.83
CA LEU A 10 24.12 29.84 -5.08
C LEU A 10 22.73 29.19 -4.90
N LEU A 11 21.94 29.67 -3.93
CA LEU A 11 20.57 29.24 -3.70
C LEU A 11 19.60 29.75 -4.78
N ALA A 12 19.83 30.96 -5.33
CA ALA A 12 19.03 31.50 -6.43
C ALA A 12 19.29 30.78 -7.77
N LEU A 13 20.50 30.27 -8.01
CA LEU A 13 20.82 29.48 -9.20
C LEU A 13 20.25 28.05 -9.15
N LEU A 14 19.89 27.54 -7.98
CA LEU A 14 19.19 26.25 -7.82
C LEU A 14 17.67 26.37 -8.05
N PHE A 15 17.12 27.58 -8.16
CA PHE A 15 15.68 27.84 -8.30
C PHE A 15 15.27 28.40 -9.68
N CYS A 16 16.17 28.35 -10.68
CA CYS A 16 15.95 28.94 -12.01
C CYS A 16 16.12 27.96 -13.18
N CYS A 17 15.75 26.69 -12.96
CA CYS A 17 15.47 25.74 -14.04
C CYS A 17 14.09 25.12 -13.82
N CYS A 18 13.06 25.96 -13.69
CA CYS A 18 11.68 25.53 -13.90
C CYS A 18 11.34 25.89 -15.34
N ASP A 19 11.65 24.98 -16.26
CA ASP A 19 10.85 24.90 -17.47
C ASP A 19 9.52 24.27 -17.05
N ASP A 20 8.43 24.95 -17.38
CA ASP A 20 7.07 24.48 -17.18
C ASP A 20 6.87 23.19 -18.00
N VAL A 21 7.08 22.04 -17.37
CA VAL A 21 6.67 20.74 -17.94
C VAL A 21 5.26 20.48 -17.44
N GLU A 22 4.31 20.80 -18.31
CA GLU A 22 2.93 20.33 -18.25
C GLU A 22 2.95 18.80 -18.13
N TYR A 23 2.67 18.29 -16.93
CA TYR A 23 2.73 16.87 -16.62
C TYR A 23 1.46 16.22 -17.18
N ASN A 24 1.54 15.81 -18.44
CA ASN A 24 0.56 14.95 -19.09
C ASN A 24 0.70 13.53 -18.49
N ASP A 25 -0.21 13.19 -17.57
CA ASP A 25 -0.36 11.88 -16.95
C ASP A 25 -1.02 10.88 -17.92
N ASP A 26 -0.38 10.67 -19.06
CA ASP A 26 -0.71 9.63 -20.04
C ASP A 26 0.45 8.63 -20.16
N ALA A 27 0.99 8.26 -19.00
CA ALA A 27 1.64 6.97 -18.83
C ALA A 27 0.60 5.99 -18.25
N SER A 28 -0.03 5.24 -19.16
CA SER A 28 -0.70 3.98 -18.86
C SER A 28 0.30 3.05 -18.18
N PHE A 29 0.45 3.18 -16.86
CA PHE A 29 1.26 2.29 -16.06
C PHE A 29 0.44 1.01 -15.86
N ASP A 30 0.73 0.03 -16.70
CA ASP A 30 0.21 -1.33 -16.60
C ASP A 30 0.76 -1.96 -15.30
N HIS A 31 0.17 -1.59 -14.17
CA HIS A 31 0.28 -2.31 -12.92
C HIS A 31 -0.64 -3.53 -12.96
N THR A 32 -0.41 -4.44 -13.91
CA THR A 32 -0.84 -5.83 -13.76
C THR A 32 0.00 -6.41 -12.61
N PHE A 33 -0.45 -6.17 -11.38
CA PHE A 33 0.06 -6.81 -10.18
C PHE A 33 -0.06 -8.32 -10.39
N GLU A 34 1.09 -9.00 -10.46
CA GLU A 34 1.13 -10.46 -10.44
C GLU A 34 0.52 -10.94 -9.12
N TYR A 35 -0.76 -11.30 -9.22
CA TYR A 35 -1.58 -11.89 -8.17
C TYR A 35 -0.96 -13.26 -7.83
N PHE A 36 -0.07 -13.28 -6.84
CA PHE A 36 0.47 -14.52 -6.29
C PHE A 36 -0.56 -15.15 -5.33
N ASP A 37 -1.63 -15.70 -5.90
CA ASP A 37 -2.24 -16.95 -5.45
C ASP A 37 -3.22 -17.46 -6.52
N GLY A 38 -2.92 -18.63 -7.09
CA GLY A 38 -3.83 -19.33 -7.96
C GLY A 38 -4.78 -20.17 -7.13
N SER A 39 -6.08 -19.93 -7.24
CA SER A 39 -7.12 -20.96 -7.27
C SER A 39 -8.50 -20.31 -7.34
N ASP A 40 -9.21 -20.63 -8.43
CA ASP A 40 -10.67 -20.75 -8.53
C ASP A 40 -11.51 -20.01 -7.48
N PHE A 41 -11.85 -18.76 -7.78
CA PHE A 41 -13.08 -18.16 -7.27
C PHE A 41 -13.68 -17.22 -8.31
N ASP A 42 -14.14 -17.82 -9.40
CA ASP A 42 -15.09 -17.20 -10.33
C ASP A 42 -16.48 -17.21 -9.67
N ILE A 43 -16.70 -16.27 -8.74
CA ILE A 43 -18.02 -16.01 -8.15
C ILE A 43 -18.35 -14.54 -8.35
N GLY A 44 -19.10 -14.23 -9.41
CA GLY A 44 -19.86 -12.98 -9.52
C GLY A 44 -19.06 -11.69 -9.77
N LEU A 45 -17.81 -11.78 -10.26
CA LEU A 45 -16.85 -10.67 -10.34
C LEU A 45 -17.22 -9.51 -11.29
N ASP A 46 -18.19 -9.65 -12.19
CA ASP A 46 -18.49 -8.60 -13.19
C ASP A 46 -19.40 -7.48 -12.65
N PHE A 47 -20.24 -7.75 -11.64
CA PHE A 47 -21.16 -6.72 -11.10
C PHE A 47 -20.54 -5.89 -9.97
N ASP A 48 -19.88 -6.55 -9.02
CA ASP A 48 -19.24 -5.89 -7.86
C ASP A 48 -18.02 -5.04 -8.28
N TYR A 49 -17.21 -5.52 -9.21
CA TYR A 49 -16.07 -4.77 -9.72
C TYR A 49 -16.49 -3.42 -10.33
N ARG A 50 -17.59 -3.41 -11.10
CA ARG A 50 -18.10 -2.18 -11.75
C ARG A 50 -18.65 -1.17 -10.75
N LEU A 51 -19.29 -1.63 -9.67
CA LEU A 51 -19.82 -0.75 -8.63
C LEU A 51 -18.68 -0.10 -7.84
N LEU A 52 -17.69 -0.90 -7.43
CA LEU A 52 -16.51 -0.39 -6.72
C LEU A 52 -15.69 0.57 -7.59
N GLU A 53 -15.51 0.25 -8.87
CA GLU A 53 -14.83 1.11 -9.84
C GLU A 53 -15.59 2.43 -10.06
N GLY A 54 -16.92 2.36 -10.22
CA GLY A 54 -17.77 3.54 -10.35
C GLY A 54 -17.72 4.44 -9.11
N LEU A 55 -17.71 3.85 -7.91
CA LEU A 55 -17.56 4.58 -6.66
C LEU A 55 -16.17 5.23 -6.55
N ALA A 56 -15.11 4.51 -6.89
CA ALA A 56 -13.75 5.04 -6.89
C ALA A 56 -13.59 6.25 -7.84
N ILE A 57 -14.21 6.19 -9.02
CA ILE A 57 -14.25 7.31 -9.97
C ILE A 57 -15.04 8.49 -9.38
N ASN A 58 -16.22 8.23 -8.83
CA ASN A 58 -17.07 9.26 -8.23
C ASN A 58 -16.37 9.97 -7.05
N PHE A 59 -15.66 9.20 -6.23
CA PHE A 59 -14.90 9.73 -5.09
C PHE A 59 -13.57 10.37 -5.49
N LYS A 60 -13.21 10.30 -6.77
CA LYS A 60 -11.93 10.79 -7.31
C LYS A 60 -10.76 10.26 -6.50
N LEU A 61 -10.72 8.94 -6.34
CA LEU A 61 -9.62 8.27 -5.66
C LEU A 61 -8.39 8.26 -6.57
N SER A 62 -7.21 8.49 -5.99
CA SER A 62 -5.93 8.26 -6.67
C SER A 62 -5.71 6.78 -6.94
N GLU A 63 -4.74 6.43 -7.80
CA GLU A 63 -4.43 5.02 -8.05
C GLU A 63 -3.95 4.29 -6.78
N GLU A 64 -3.19 4.95 -5.93
CA GLU A 64 -2.76 4.40 -4.64
C GLU A 64 -3.96 4.18 -3.69
N GLU A 65 -4.90 5.12 -3.63
CA GLU A 65 -6.13 4.99 -2.85
C GLU A 65 -7.00 3.86 -3.39
N LYS A 66 -7.10 3.67 -4.71
CA LYS A 66 -7.80 2.53 -5.33
C LYS A 66 -7.15 1.20 -4.96
N ILE A 67 -5.81 1.13 -4.95
CA ILE A 67 -5.08 -0.07 -4.49
C ILE A 67 -5.37 -0.34 -3.03
N ALA A 68 -5.34 0.69 -2.17
CA ALA A 68 -5.63 0.56 -0.74
C ALA A 68 -7.08 0.12 -0.49
N VAL A 69 -8.06 0.63 -1.23
CA VAL A 69 -9.46 0.19 -1.18
C VAL A 69 -9.59 -1.29 -1.58
N ARG A 70 -8.92 -1.73 -2.64
CA ARG A 70 -8.92 -3.16 -3.02
C ARG A 70 -8.26 -4.05 -1.97
N PHE A 71 -7.18 -3.58 -1.35
CA PHE A 71 -6.51 -4.28 -0.26
C PHE A 71 -7.42 -4.41 0.96
N LEU A 72 -8.12 -3.33 1.33
CA LEU A 72 -9.10 -3.34 2.41
C LEU A 72 -10.29 -4.25 2.08
N ARG A 73 -10.82 -4.21 0.85
CA ARG A 73 -11.89 -5.12 0.40
C ARG A 73 -11.48 -6.56 0.65
N ARG A 74 -10.31 -6.97 0.17
CA ARG A 74 -9.78 -8.32 0.40
C ARG A 74 -9.73 -8.67 1.88
N ALA A 75 -9.25 -7.76 2.73
CA ALA A 75 -9.20 -7.99 4.17
C ALA A 75 -10.58 -8.25 4.77
N LEU A 76 -11.59 -7.48 4.37
CA LEU A 76 -12.92 -7.53 4.99
C LEU A 76 -13.85 -8.59 4.39
N THR A 77 -13.69 -8.95 3.11
CA THR A 77 -14.61 -9.86 2.41
C THR A 77 -14.12 -11.29 2.26
N ASP A 78 -12.82 -11.56 2.38
CA ASP A 78 -12.28 -12.93 2.29
C ASP A 78 -12.55 -13.72 3.58
N PRO A 79 -13.37 -14.79 3.57
CA PRO A 79 -13.69 -15.58 4.77
C PRO A 79 -12.51 -16.38 5.31
N MET A 80 -11.45 -16.62 4.53
CA MET A 80 -10.28 -17.37 4.97
C MET A 80 -9.34 -16.52 5.83
N ILE A 81 -9.42 -15.19 5.71
CA ILE A 81 -8.64 -14.26 6.53
C ILE A 81 -9.20 -14.24 7.95
N ALA A 82 -8.30 -14.39 8.93
CA ALA A 82 -8.60 -14.46 10.35
C ALA A 82 -9.62 -15.55 10.74
N LYS A 83 -9.77 -16.62 9.95
CA LYS A 83 -10.70 -17.73 10.24
C LYS A 83 -10.48 -18.42 11.59
N ASP A 84 -9.28 -18.29 12.13
CA ASP A 84 -8.86 -18.84 13.42
C ASP A 84 -9.18 -17.91 14.60
N VAL A 85 -9.69 -16.70 14.34
CA VAL A 85 -10.03 -15.71 15.36
C VAL A 85 -11.55 -15.71 15.58
N PRO A 86 -12.04 -15.92 16.82
CA PRO A 86 -13.47 -15.93 17.10
C PRO A 86 -14.08 -14.53 16.94
N ASN A 87 -15.36 -14.48 16.55
CA ASN A 87 -16.16 -13.26 16.45
C ASN A 87 -15.64 -12.21 15.45
N VAL A 88 -14.89 -12.63 14.43
CA VAL A 88 -14.48 -11.77 13.32
C VAL A 88 -15.55 -11.80 12.24
N SER A 89 -16.09 -10.63 11.88
CA SER A 89 -17.07 -10.49 10.81
C SER A 89 -16.41 -10.61 9.44
N THR A 90 -17.13 -11.16 8.46
CA THR A 90 -16.75 -11.13 7.05
C THR A 90 -17.86 -10.41 6.31
N TYR A 91 -17.51 -9.32 5.63
CA TYR A 91 -18.45 -8.56 4.83
C TYR A 91 -18.73 -9.33 3.54
N SER A 92 -19.96 -9.28 3.07
CA SER A 92 -20.26 -9.46 1.65
C SER A 92 -19.70 -8.29 0.84
N ASP A 93 -19.60 -8.48 -0.46
CA ASP A 93 -19.21 -7.41 -1.38
C ASP A 93 -20.19 -6.22 -1.32
N ASP A 94 -21.49 -6.48 -1.22
CA ASP A 94 -22.52 -5.44 -1.06
C ASP A 94 -22.36 -4.64 0.24
N GLU A 95 -22.07 -5.31 1.37
CA GLU A 95 -21.81 -4.64 2.66
C GLU A 95 -20.53 -3.79 2.59
N PHE A 96 -19.50 -4.26 1.87
CA PHE A 96 -18.29 -3.47 1.67
C PHE A 96 -18.54 -2.24 0.79
N TYR A 97 -19.32 -2.38 -0.28
CA TYR A 97 -19.74 -1.24 -1.11
C TYR A 97 -20.58 -0.24 -0.31
N GLU A 98 -21.58 -0.73 0.43
CA GLU A 98 -22.45 0.10 1.27
C GLU A 98 -21.65 0.85 2.33
N PHE A 99 -20.69 0.18 2.97
CA PHE A 99 -19.74 0.79 3.91
C PHE A 99 -19.04 2.01 3.29
N LEU A 100 -18.40 1.86 2.12
CA LEU A 100 -17.73 2.97 1.45
C LEU A 100 -18.72 4.08 1.02
N PHE A 101 -19.90 3.68 0.54
CA PHE A 101 -20.94 4.62 0.14
C PHE A 101 -21.39 5.50 1.31
N ILE A 102 -21.63 4.90 2.48
CA ILE A 102 -22.01 5.60 3.72
C ILE A 102 -20.87 6.49 4.23
N LEU A 103 -19.63 6.04 4.13
CA LEU A 103 -18.48 6.86 4.50
C LEU A 103 -18.36 8.11 3.65
N ASN A 104 -18.79 8.08 2.38
CA ASN A 104 -18.55 9.11 1.38
C ASN A 104 -17.06 9.27 1.01
N ALA A 105 -16.78 10.16 0.06
CA ALA A 105 -15.44 10.34 -0.50
C ALA A 105 -14.38 10.74 0.55
N ASP A 106 -14.69 11.73 1.40
CA ASP A 106 -13.71 12.30 2.32
C ASP A 106 -13.30 11.28 3.39
N ARG A 107 -14.29 10.60 4.01
CA ARG A 107 -13.99 9.59 5.04
C ARG A 107 -13.42 8.31 4.45
N THR A 108 -13.74 7.98 3.19
CA THR A 108 -13.11 6.85 2.50
C THR A 108 -11.61 7.10 2.32
N LYS A 109 -11.22 8.30 1.86
CA LYS A 109 -9.81 8.69 1.71
C LYS A 109 -9.07 8.66 3.04
N GLU A 110 -9.69 9.19 4.08
CA GLU A 110 -9.13 9.16 5.42
C GLU A 110 -8.96 7.72 5.95
N ALA A 111 -9.97 6.86 5.78
CA ALA A 111 -9.95 5.48 6.23
C ALA A 111 -8.86 4.63 5.58
N VAL A 112 -8.47 4.95 4.34
CA VAL A 112 -7.43 4.20 3.62
C VAL A 112 -6.04 4.86 3.66
N ALA A 113 -5.89 6.02 4.30
CA ALA A 113 -4.65 6.79 4.29
C ALA A 113 -3.46 6.01 4.90
N ASP A 114 -3.64 5.36 6.05
CA ASP A 114 -2.59 4.53 6.66
C ASP A 114 -2.26 3.29 5.80
N ILE A 115 -3.28 2.74 5.12
CA ILE A 115 -3.10 1.63 4.18
C ILE A 115 -2.23 2.06 3.00
N VAL A 116 -2.50 3.23 2.40
CA VAL A 116 -1.66 3.80 1.34
C VAL A 116 -0.20 3.91 1.80
N MET A 117 0.03 4.50 2.97
CA MET A 117 1.39 4.67 3.51
C MET A 117 2.08 3.33 3.77
N THR A 118 1.35 2.36 4.29
CA THR A 118 1.87 1.02 4.58
C THR A 118 2.20 0.24 3.31
N LEU A 119 1.36 0.35 2.27
CA LEU A 119 1.59 -0.32 0.99
C LEU A 119 2.75 0.31 0.19
N ARG A 120 3.01 1.62 0.32
CA ARG A 120 4.23 2.23 -0.25
C ARG A 120 5.50 1.57 0.27
N VAL A 121 5.56 1.25 1.57
CA VAL A 121 6.71 0.55 2.17
C VAL A 121 6.85 -0.88 1.60
N ARG A 122 5.73 -1.57 1.38
CA ARG A 122 5.74 -2.88 0.70
C ARG A 122 6.31 -2.75 -0.72
N ASP A 123 5.91 -1.71 -1.45
CA ASP A 123 6.32 -1.52 -2.83
C ASP A 123 7.82 -1.17 -2.94
N GLU A 124 8.37 -0.38 -2.00
CA GLU A 124 9.83 -0.18 -1.85
C GLU A 124 10.58 -1.51 -1.69
N ILE A 125 10.05 -2.42 -0.87
CA ILE A 125 10.64 -3.75 -0.67
C ILE A 125 10.60 -4.57 -1.96
N LEU A 126 9.46 -4.54 -2.68
CA LEU A 126 9.30 -5.28 -3.94
C LEU A 126 10.30 -4.81 -5.00
N GLU A 127 10.55 -3.51 -5.11
CA GLU A 127 11.53 -2.97 -6.04
C GLU A 127 12.95 -3.50 -5.75
N ILE A 128 13.34 -3.60 -4.47
CA ILE A 128 14.64 -4.17 -4.10
C ILE A 128 14.70 -5.67 -4.44
N ILE A 129 13.63 -6.43 -4.15
CA ILE A 129 13.57 -7.86 -4.46
C ILE A 129 13.62 -8.11 -5.98
N ARG A 130 13.00 -7.24 -6.79
CA ARG A 130 13.03 -7.34 -8.26
C ARG A 130 14.44 -7.07 -8.81
N ALA A 131 15.19 -6.16 -8.19
CA ALA A 131 16.56 -5.85 -8.59
C ALA A 131 17.57 -6.97 -8.28
N ASP A 132 17.30 -7.83 -7.28
CA ASP A 132 18.16 -8.95 -6.93
C ASP A 132 17.35 -10.23 -6.62
N SER A 133 17.32 -11.12 -7.60
CA SER A 133 16.59 -12.39 -7.54
C SER A 133 17.18 -13.41 -6.55
N LYS A 134 18.36 -13.16 -5.94
CA LYS A 134 18.92 -14.06 -4.92
C LYS A 134 18.22 -13.96 -3.57
N ILE A 135 17.18 -13.14 -3.50
CA ILE A 135 16.48 -12.78 -2.29
C ILE A 135 15.10 -13.49 -2.20
N TYR A 136 15.07 -14.80 -2.48
CA TYR A 136 13.84 -15.58 -2.37
C TYR A 136 13.26 -15.60 -0.93
N ASP A 137 14.12 -15.59 0.10
CA ASP A 137 13.68 -15.56 1.51
C ASP A 137 12.87 -14.29 1.85
N PHE A 138 13.28 -13.11 1.36
CA PHE A 138 12.52 -11.89 1.64
C PHE A 138 11.18 -11.85 0.91
N LYS A 139 11.01 -12.54 -0.24
CA LYS A 139 9.71 -12.65 -0.92
C LYS A 139 8.69 -13.40 -0.06
N ASP A 140 9.05 -14.58 0.45
CA ASP A 140 8.15 -15.39 1.29
C ASP A 140 7.80 -14.68 2.60
N ARG A 141 8.78 -13.95 3.16
CA ARG A 141 8.59 -13.15 4.36
C ARG A 141 7.71 -11.92 4.13
N LEU A 142 7.83 -11.27 2.96
CA LEU A 142 6.92 -10.19 2.57
C LEU A 142 5.48 -10.71 2.45
N ILE A 143 5.29 -11.85 1.78
CA ILE A 143 3.97 -12.50 1.67
C ILE A 143 3.41 -12.81 3.06
N THR A 144 4.25 -13.29 3.98
CA THR A 144 3.84 -13.57 5.36
C THR A 144 3.40 -12.29 6.08
N LYS A 145 4.13 -11.18 5.92
CA LYS A 145 3.76 -9.88 6.49
C LYS A 145 2.52 -9.28 5.86
N GLU A 146 2.29 -9.48 4.57
CA GLU A 146 1.05 -9.04 3.92
C GLU A 146 -0.18 -9.80 4.46
N LYS A 147 -0.05 -11.12 4.66
CA LYS A 147 -1.10 -11.93 5.31
C LYS A 147 -1.37 -11.49 6.74
N GLU A 148 -0.33 -11.16 7.50
CA GLU A 148 -0.46 -10.58 8.85
C GLU A 148 -1.19 -9.24 8.81
N TYR A 149 -0.89 -8.39 7.82
CA TYR A 149 -1.53 -7.09 7.69
C TYR A 149 -3.02 -7.19 7.37
N LEU A 150 -3.39 -8.03 6.39
CA LEU A 150 -4.79 -8.30 6.08
C LEU A 150 -5.55 -8.83 7.30
N LYS A 151 -4.93 -9.74 8.08
CA LYS A 151 -5.49 -10.26 9.33
C LYS A 151 -5.70 -9.14 10.36
N ASN A 152 -4.73 -8.27 10.56
CA ASN A 152 -4.82 -7.15 11.51
C ASN A 152 -5.97 -6.19 11.14
N LEU A 153 -6.08 -5.83 9.86
CA LEU A 153 -7.18 -5.01 9.36
C LEU A 153 -8.53 -5.66 9.63
N LYS A 154 -8.69 -6.94 9.28
CA LYS A 154 -9.96 -7.66 9.47
C LYS A 154 -10.37 -7.73 10.94
N VAL A 155 -9.43 -8.05 11.83
CA VAL A 155 -9.69 -8.12 13.27
C VAL A 155 -10.05 -6.75 13.83
N ALA A 156 -9.31 -5.69 13.47
CA ALA A 156 -9.60 -4.33 13.94
C ALA A 156 -10.99 -3.83 13.48
N CYS A 157 -11.38 -4.17 12.25
CA CYS A 157 -12.66 -3.78 11.66
C CYS A 157 -13.85 -4.65 12.10
N SER A 158 -13.61 -5.73 12.84
CA SER A 158 -14.68 -6.58 13.39
C SER A 158 -15.27 -5.99 14.67
N SER A 159 -15.88 -4.81 14.54
CA SER A 159 -16.59 -4.13 15.63
C SER A 159 -18.09 -4.38 15.57
N ASP A 160 -18.72 -4.55 16.73
CA ASP A 160 -20.17 -4.58 16.90
C ASP A 160 -20.84 -3.19 16.74
N ARG A 161 -20.06 -2.13 16.50
CA ARG A 161 -20.53 -0.76 16.29
C ARG A 161 -20.86 -0.43 14.83
N GLY A 162 -20.92 -1.45 13.96
CA GLY A 162 -21.22 -1.30 12.54
C GLY A 162 -20.17 -0.45 11.80
N TYR A 163 -20.58 0.17 10.69
CA TYR A 163 -19.70 0.91 9.78
C TYR A 163 -18.95 2.07 10.44
N GLU A 164 -19.56 2.76 11.41
CA GLU A 164 -18.87 3.82 12.16
C GLU A 164 -17.73 3.25 13.01
N GLY A 165 -17.95 2.10 13.65
CA GLY A 165 -16.90 1.37 14.37
C GLY A 165 -15.75 0.98 13.47
N THR A 166 -16.06 0.43 12.29
CA THR A 166 -15.07 0.07 11.28
C THR A 166 -14.23 1.26 10.85
N TYR A 167 -14.86 2.40 10.55
CA TYR A 167 -14.13 3.62 10.21
C TYR A 167 -13.21 4.08 11.34
N LEU A 168 -13.71 4.14 12.57
CA LEU A 168 -12.91 4.55 13.73
C LEU A 168 -11.72 3.61 13.94
N SER A 169 -11.90 2.31 13.74
CA SER A 169 -10.81 1.33 13.78
C SER A 169 -9.75 1.59 12.70
N LEU A 170 -10.16 1.93 11.48
CA LEU A 170 -9.23 2.21 10.39
C LEU A 170 -8.38 3.47 10.66
N ILE A 171 -9.02 4.57 11.06
CA ILE A 171 -8.29 5.84 11.31
C ILE A 171 -7.47 5.83 12.61
N SER A 172 -7.71 4.87 13.51
CA SER A 172 -6.95 4.69 14.75
C SER A 172 -5.92 3.58 14.67
N SER A 173 -5.94 2.76 13.62
CA SER A 173 -4.95 1.71 13.43
C SER A 173 -3.63 2.30 12.97
N ASP A 174 -2.54 1.87 13.60
CA ASP A 174 -1.17 2.16 13.17
C ASP A 174 -0.53 0.83 12.76
N ASN A 175 -0.57 0.55 11.45
CA ASN A 175 0.10 -0.62 10.88
C ASN A 175 1.35 -0.22 10.07
N SER A 176 1.76 1.05 10.16
CA SER A 176 2.89 1.61 9.39
C SER A 176 4.21 0.86 9.59
N PHE A 177 4.36 0.16 10.71
CA PHE A 177 5.56 -0.60 11.06
C PHE A 177 5.55 -2.06 10.61
N ILE A 178 4.45 -2.60 10.06
CA ILE A 178 4.30 -4.04 9.79
C ILE A 178 5.37 -4.56 8.81
N PHE A 179 5.75 -3.73 7.85
CA PHE A 179 6.83 -3.99 6.90
C PHE A 179 8.17 -3.41 7.34
N GLY A 180 8.21 -2.55 8.36
CA GLY A 180 9.41 -1.80 8.76
C GLY A 180 10.57 -2.70 9.19
N ALA A 181 10.29 -3.77 9.96
CA ALA A 181 11.33 -4.73 10.36
C ALA A 181 11.93 -5.46 9.15
N LEU A 182 11.10 -5.85 8.18
CA LEU A 182 11.55 -6.51 6.96
C LEU A 182 12.36 -5.53 6.09
N ARG A 183 11.86 -4.31 5.88
CA ARG A 183 12.57 -3.24 5.17
C ARG A 183 13.97 -3.01 5.74
N ASN A 184 14.10 -2.87 7.06
CA ASN A 184 15.38 -2.60 7.70
C ASN A 184 16.39 -3.75 7.51
N GLN A 185 15.92 -5.00 7.53
CA GLN A 185 16.79 -6.16 7.28
C GLN A 185 17.26 -6.22 5.83
N ILE A 186 16.36 -5.96 4.87
CA ILE A 186 16.69 -5.89 3.45
C ILE A 186 17.77 -4.85 3.19
N TYR A 187 17.61 -3.65 3.76
CA TYR A 187 18.62 -2.59 3.61
C TYR A 187 19.97 -2.99 4.21
N TYR A 188 19.98 -3.62 5.38
CA TYR A 188 21.22 -4.06 6.01
C TYR A 188 21.95 -5.10 5.15
N ASP A 189 21.23 -6.08 4.63
CA ASP A 189 21.81 -7.15 3.82
C ASP A 189 22.29 -6.62 2.47
N PHE A 190 21.50 -5.75 1.82
CA PHE A 190 21.88 -5.11 0.55
C PHE A 190 23.12 -4.22 0.68
N MET A 191 23.21 -3.42 1.75
CA MET A 191 24.37 -2.54 2.00
C MET A 191 25.64 -3.35 2.33
N ASN A 192 25.52 -4.47 3.05
CA ASN A 192 26.66 -5.32 3.38
C ASN A 192 27.18 -6.13 2.19
N VAL A 193 26.30 -6.55 1.27
CA VAL A 193 26.70 -7.20 0.01
C VAL A 193 27.50 -6.23 -0.87
N ASN A 194 27.03 -4.99 -1.03
CA ASN A 194 27.74 -3.98 -1.82
C ASN A 194 29.08 -3.56 -1.19
N PHE A 195 29.17 -3.49 0.14
CA PHE A 195 30.43 -3.22 0.84
C PHE A 195 31.45 -4.37 0.69
N SER A 196 30.97 -5.62 0.63
CA SER A 196 31.83 -6.80 0.46
C SER A 196 32.35 -6.93 -0.98
N LEU A 197 31.52 -6.60 -1.98
CA LEU A 197 31.91 -6.58 -3.40
C LEU A 197 32.89 -5.44 -3.72
N GLY A 198 32.69 -4.25 -3.14
CA GLY A 198 33.62 -3.12 -3.30
C GLY A 198 35.03 -3.36 -2.71
N LYS A 199 35.19 -4.38 -1.85
CA LYS A 199 36.50 -4.83 -1.35
C LYS A 199 37.18 -5.88 -2.23
N LEU A 200 36.42 -6.60 -3.05
CA LEU A 200 36.96 -7.63 -3.96
C LEU A 200 37.49 -7.02 -5.26
N ASP A 201 36.95 -5.87 -5.70
CA ASP A 201 37.45 -5.12 -6.86
C ASP A 201 38.72 -4.28 -6.57
N GLN A 202 39.26 -4.33 -5.35
CA GLN A 202 40.48 -3.61 -4.94
C GLN A 202 41.69 -4.52 -4.69
N THR A 203 41.62 -5.80 -5.08
CA THR A 203 42.73 -6.78 -4.99
C THR A 203 43.09 -7.34 -6.35
#